data_AF-A0A4R6MRT1-F1
#
_entry.id   AF-A0A4R6MRT1-F1
#
_cell.length_a   1.000
_cell.length_b   1.000
_cell.length_c   1.000
_cell.angle_alpha   90.00
_cell.angle_beta   90.00
_cell.angle_gamma   90.00
#
_symmetry.space_group_name_H-M   'P 1'
#
loop_
_entity.id
_entity.type
_entity.pdbx_description
1 polymer ?
#
loop_
_entity_poly.entity_id
_entity_poly.type
_entity_poly.pdbx_seq_one_letter_code
_entity_poly.pdbx_strand_id
1 'polypeptide(L)'
;MTNKKDSDLPRLALALEYVDMGAALYLAGGSDHAARLLAAAAERLLGDLCRMLGEQEPGDELQGLLQRLAERYAAPRHEVSGHVQARQGHAALSRAGELSGLAHDKARQETEAFLRACFYLLESIGLEGAAPMRLRDAIELSTIYAHEDF
;
A
#
# COMPACT_ATOMS: atom_id res chain seq x y z
N MET A 1 20.43 -28.05 3.57
CA MET A 1 19.43 -27.31 4.37
C MET A 1 19.42 -25.89 3.83
N THR A 2 18.59 -25.63 2.83
CA THR A 2 18.59 -24.40 2.04
C THR A 2 17.87 -23.27 2.77
N ASN A 3 18.39 -22.07 2.58
CA ASN A 3 18.21 -20.85 3.36
C ASN A 3 16.78 -20.30 3.25
N LYS A 4 15.83 -20.78 4.07
CA LYS A 4 14.43 -20.28 4.08
C LYS A 4 14.34 -18.80 4.49
N LYS A 5 15.34 -18.30 5.24
CA LYS A 5 15.44 -16.91 5.72
C LYS A 5 15.75 -15.89 4.61
N ASP A 6 16.36 -16.32 3.49
CA ASP A 6 16.62 -15.44 2.34
C ASP A 6 15.38 -15.17 1.49
N SER A 7 14.28 -15.92 1.65
CA SER A 7 13.08 -15.76 0.82
C SER A 7 12.07 -14.74 1.33
N ASP A 8 12.15 -14.32 2.59
CA ASP A 8 11.12 -13.48 3.23
C ASP A 8 11.41 -11.99 3.02
N LEU A 9 12.69 -11.61 3.04
CA LEU A 9 13.11 -10.22 2.81
C LEU A 9 12.73 -9.71 1.41
N PRO A 10 12.93 -10.46 0.31
CA PRO A 10 12.48 -10.03 -1.02
C PRO A 10 10.96 -9.92 -1.14
N ARG A 11 10.21 -10.81 -0.46
CA ARG A 11 8.73 -10.78 -0.46
C ARG A 11 8.20 -9.55 0.24
N LEU A 12 8.76 -9.22 1.40
CA LEU A 12 8.40 -8.01 2.13
C LEU A 12 8.79 -6.75 1.36
N ALA A 13 9.98 -6.74 0.74
CA ALA A 13 10.40 -5.60 -0.08
C ALA A 13 9.45 -5.35 -1.25
N LEU A 14 9.05 -6.42 -1.95
CA LEU A 14 8.09 -6.39 -3.04
C LEU A 14 6.70 -5.94 -2.57
N ALA A 15 6.26 -6.44 -1.42
CA ALA A 15 4.99 -6.04 -0.83
C ALA A 15 4.96 -4.53 -0.56
N LEU A 16 6.00 -3.99 0.08
CA LEU A 16 6.11 -2.55 0.35
C LEU A 16 6.19 -1.71 -0.93
N GLU A 17 6.79 -2.22 -2.00
CA GLU A 17 6.79 -1.56 -3.31
C GLU A 17 5.40 -1.51 -3.93
N TYR A 18 4.66 -2.62 -3.90
CA TYR A 18 3.26 -2.65 -4.38
C TYR A 18 2.34 -1.76 -3.56
N VAL A 19 2.53 -1.69 -2.24
CA VAL A 19 1.79 -0.75 -1.38
C VAL A 19 2.09 0.70 -1.79
N ASP A 20 3.35 1.08 -1.94
CA ASP A 20 3.75 2.45 -2.31
C ASP A 20 3.20 2.84 -3.69
N MET A 21 3.31 1.96 -4.69
CA MET A 21 2.77 2.20 -6.03
C MET A 21 1.23 2.26 -6.04
N GLY A 22 0.57 1.34 -5.32
CA GLY A 22 -0.89 1.34 -5.20
C GLY A 22 -1.41 2.62 -4.55
N ALA A 23 -0.78 3.04 -3.45
CA ALA A 23 -1.09 4.30 -2.77
C ALA A 23 -0.82 5.53 -3.66
N ALA A 24 0.29 5.54 -4.40
CA ALA A 24 0.60 6.62 -5.33
C ALA A 24 -0.48 6.76 -6.43
N LEU A 25 -0.95 5.65 -7.00
CA LEU A 25 -2.02 5.66 -8.00
C LEU A 25 -3.35 6.13 -7.42
N TYR A 26 -3.68 5.67 -6.21
CA TYR A 26 -4.87 6.11 -5.48
C TYR A 26 -4.86 7.63 -5.24
N LEU A 27 -3.76 8.16 -4.69
CA LEU A 27 -3.59 9.60 -4.41
C LEU A 27 -3.54 10.48 -5.67
N ALA A 28 -3.09 9.93 -6.79
CA ALA A 28 -3.05 10.62 -8.06
C ALA A 28 -4.42 10.70 -8.74
N GLY A 29 -5.42 9.91 -8.29
CA GLY A 29 -6.64 9.66 -9.07
C GLY A 29 -6.30 8.99 -10.40
N GLY A 30 -5.29 8.11 -10.40
CA GLY A 30 -4.85 7.35 -11.56
C GLY A 30 -5.82 6.20 -11.89
N SER A 31 -5.31 5.11 -12.46
CA SER A 31 -6.14 3.94 -12.73
C SER A 31 -6.57 3.25 -11.43
N ASP A 32 -7.84 3.43 -11.03
CA ASP A 32 -8.43 2.79 -9.84
C ASP A 32 -8.29 1.26 -9.89
N HIS A 33 -8.40 0.67 -11.08
CA HIS A 33 -8.23 -0.77 -11.25
C HIS A 33 -6.79 -1.24 -11.00
N ALA A 34 -5.79 -0.51 -11.51
CA ALA A 34 -4.39 -0.84 -11.28
C ALA A 34 -3.99 -0.61 -9.81
N ALA A 35 -4.46 0.49 -9.22
CA ALA A 35 -4.28 0.78 -7.80
C ALA A 35 -4.83 -0.37 -6.94
N ARG A 36 -6.04 -0.83 -7.25
CA ARG A 36 -6.69 -1.95 -6.56
C ARG A 36 -5.91 -3.25 -6.68
N LEU A 37 -5.44 -3.60 -7.89
CA LEU A 37 -4.68 -4.84 -8.10
C LEU A 37 -3.35 -4.84 -7.33
N LEU A 38 -2.64 -3.71 -7.32
CA LEU A 38 -1.41 -3.55 -6.56
C LEU A 38 -1.66 -3.64 -5.06
N ALA A 39 -2.68 -2.94 -4.56
CA ALA A 39 -3.05 -2.96 -3.14
C ALA A 39 -3.47 -4.37 -2.69
N ALA A 40 -4.27 -5.09 -3.49
CA ALA A 40 -4.67 -6.47 -3.20
C ALA A 40 -3.48 -7.45 -3.23
N ALA A 41 -2.56 -7.30 -4.18
CA ALA A 41 -1.36 -8.13 -4.25
C ALA A 41 -0.45 -7.89 -3.04
N ALA A 42 -0.31 -6.64 -2.62
CA ALA A 42 0.45 -6.28 -1.44
C ALA A 42 -0.16 -6.84 -0.16
N GLU A 43 -1.47 -6.70 0.03
CA GLU A 43 -2.22 -7.24 1.17
C GLU A 43 -1.98 -8.75 1.28
N ARG A 44 -2.11 -9.49 0.18
CA ARG A 44 -1.88 -10.93 0.17
C ARG A 44 -0.46 -11.31 0.57
N LEU A 45 0.55 -10.61 0.04
CA LEU A 45 1.95 -10.86 0.39
C LEU A 45 2.23 -10.59 1.87
N LEU A 46 1.71 -9.48 2.40
CA LEU A 46 1.83 -9.13 3.81
C LEU A 46 1.08 -10.13 4.70
N GLY A 47 -0.10 -10.58 4.31
CA GLY A 47 -0.87 -11.59 5.03
C GLY A 47 -0.18 -12.96 5.05
N ASP A 48 0.45 -13.36 3.95
CA ASP A 48 1.28 -14.56 3.90
C ASP A 48 2.49 -14.44 4.83
N LEU A 49 3.15 -13.27 4.86
CA LEU A 49 4.25 -12.98 5.79
C LEU A 49 3.80 -13.02 7.26
N CYS A 50 2.68 -12.40 7.60
CA CYS A 50 2.11 -12.42 8.95
C CYS A 50 1.81 -13.84 9.43
N ARG A 51 1.23 -14.68 8.56
CA ARG A 51 0.96 -16.09 8.87
C ARG A 51 2.26 -16.86 9.14
N MET A 52 3.27 -16.68 8.30
CA MET A 52 4.57 -17.33 8.50
C MET A 52 5.25 -16.87 9.79
N LEU A 53 5.14 -15.60 10.15
CA LEU A 53 5.71 -15.05 11.39
C LEU A 53 4.95 -15.51 12.63
N GLY A 54 3.62 -15.62 12.59
CA GLY A 54 2.82 -16.16 13.69
C GLY A 54 3.07 -17.64 13.98
N GLU A 55 3.61 -18.39 13.01
CA GLU A 55 4.01 -19.79 13.16
C GLU A 55 5.45 -19.97 13.69
N GLN A 56 6.24 -18.90 13.76
CA GLN A 56 7.61 -18.90 14.31
C GLN A 56 7.59 -18.18 15.66
N GLU A 57 8.27 -18.70 16.70
CA GLU A 57 8.46 -17.90 17.92
C GLU A 57 9.21 -16.61 17.55
N PRO A 58 8.76 -15.43 18.03
CA PRO A 58 9.41 -14.16 17.73
C PRO A 58 10.81 -14.15 18.36
N GLY A 59 11.83 -14.44 17.56
CA GLY A 59 13.23 -14.43 17.97
C GLY A 59 13.98 -13.20 17.46
N ASP A 60 15.16 -12.95 18.04
CA ASP A 60 16.10 -11.86 17.71
C ASP A 60 16.37 -11.69 16.21
N GLU A 61 16.22 -12.76 15.42
CA GLU A 61 16.41 -12.77 13.97
C GLU A 61 15.32 -12.01 13.21
N LEU A 62 14.06 -12.07 13.66
CA LEU A 62 12.98 -11.26 13.10
C LEU A 62 13.32 -9.80 13.31
N GLN A 63 13.68 -9.44 14.54
CA GLN A 63 14.02 -8.07 14.92
C GLN A 63 15.20 -7.52 14.11
N GLY A 64 16.23 -8.33 13.86
CA GLY A 64 17.34 -7.96 12.97
C GLY A 64 16.97 -7.83 11.48
N LEU A 65 15.91 -8.52 11.02
CA LEU A 65 15.36 -8.34 9.68
C LEU A 65 14.55 -7.04 9.58
N LEU A 66 13.70 -6.75 10.58
CA LEU A 66 12.93 -5.51 10.66
C LEU A 66 13.85 -4.28 10.70
N GLN A 67 14.94 -4.36 11.47
CA GLN A 67 15.90 -3.26 11.61
C GLN A 67 16.61 -2.93 10.29
N ARG A 68 17.07 -3.93 9.54
CA ARG A 68 17.66 -3.72 8.21
C ARG A 68 16.67 -3.14 7.19
N LEU A 69 15.39 -3.46 7.34
CA LEU A 69 14.32 -2.89 6.52
C LEU A 69 14.05 -1.43 6.87
N ALA A 70 13.94 -1.12 8.16
CA ALA A 70 13.78 0.26 8.63
C ALA A 70 14.92 1.14 8.07
N GLU A 71 16.16 0.66 8.11
CA GLU A 71 17.31 1.36 7.53
C GLU A 71 17.21 1.55 6.01
N ARG A 72 16.80 0.51 5.27
CA ARG A 72 16.65 0.58 3.80
C ARG A 72 15.52 1.51 3.36
N TYR A 73 14.43 1.57 4.13
CA TYR A 73 13.24 2.34 3.79
C TYR A 73 13.23 3.74 4.41
N ALA A 74 14.12 4.05 5.35
CA ALA A 74 14.41 5.41 5.81
C ALA A 74 15.15 6.28 4.77
N ALA A 75 15.64 5.69 3.67
CA ALA A 75 16.29 6.43 2.60
C ALA A 75 15.29 7.23 1.75
N PRO A 76 15.60 8.49 1.36
CA PRO A 76 14.70 9.31 0.56
C PRO A 76 14.43 8.65 -0.80
N ARG A 77 13.18 8.24 -1.03
CA ARG A 77 12.75 7.71 -2.33
C ARG A 77 12.56 8.87 -3.29
N HIS A 78 13.16 8.76 -4.47
CA HIS A 78 13.02 9.78 -5.51
C HIS A 78 11.55 9.98 -5.89
N GLU A 79 11.08 11.22 -5.82
CA GLU A 79 9.79 11.61 -6.37
C GLU A 79 9.85 11.45 -7.90
N VAL A 80 8.96 10.64 -8.46
CA VAL A 80 8.80 10.57 -9.92
C VAL A 80 8.16 11.88 -10.36
N SER A 81 8.99 12.76 -10.95
CA SER A 81 8.71 14.17 -11.28
C SER A 81 7.67 14.38 -12.40
N GLY A 82 6.75 13.46 -12.63
CA GLY A 82 5.79 13.50 -13.75
C GLY A 82 4.30 13.66 -13.38
N HIS A 83 3.93 13.60 -12.10
CA HIS A 83 2.55 13.25 -11.72
C HIS A 83 1.62 14.41 -11.33
N VAL A 84 2.09 15.65 -11.33
CA VAL A 84 1.26 16.84 -11.00
C VAL A 84 0.33 17.22 -12.16
N GLN A 85 0.67 16.91 -13.41
CA GLN A 85 -0.11 17.31 -14.60
C GLN A 85 -1.34 16.42 -14.87
N ALA A 86 -1.43 15.22 -14.29
CA ALA A 86 -2.56 14.31 -14.53
C ALA A 86 -3.85 14.73 -13.80
N ARG A 87 -3.75 15.47 -12.68
CA ARG A 87 -4.91 15.91 -11.88
C ARG A 87 -5.85 16.85 -12.62
N GLN A 88 -5.34 17.66 -13.56
CA GLN A 88 -6.16 18.63 -14.30
C GLN A 88 -6.91 18.02 -15.49
N GLY A 89 -6.44 16.88 -16.02
CA GLY A 89 -7.06 16.22 -17.17
C GLY A 89 -8.30 15.39 -16.81
N HIS A 90 -8.30 14.70 -15.66
CA HIS A 90 -9.40 13.81 -15.27
C HIS A 90 -10.63 14.55 -14.72
N ALA A 91 -10.45 15.69 -14.05
CA ALA A 91 -11.57 16.50 -13.56
C ALA A 91 -12.48 17.03 -14.70
N ALA A 92 -11.95 17.15 -15.92
CA ALA A 92 -12.71 17.55 -17.11
C ALA A 92 -13.47 16.39 -17.78
N LEU A 93 -13.05 15.13 -17.57
CA LEU A 93 -13.64 13.94 -18.19
C LEU A 93 -14.66 13.22 -17.29
N SER A 94 -14.60 13.40 -15.96
CA SER A 94 -15.55 12.77 -15.02
C SER A 94 -17.00 13.27 -15.13
N ARG A 95 -17.26 14.37 -15.86
CA ARG A 95 -18.61 14.94 -15.99
C ARG A 95 -19.51 14.23 -17.02
N ALA A 96 -19.02 13.19 -17.71
CA ALA A 96 -19.70 12.58 -18.85
C ALA A 96 -20.14 11.11 -18.68
N GLY A 97 -20.01 10.49 -17.50
CA GLY A 97 -20.19 9.04 -17.33
C GLY A 97 -20.86 8.61 -16.03
N GLU A 98 -22.16 8.85 -15.87
CA GLU A 98 -22.93 8.52 -14.65
C GLU A 98 -22.99 7.02 -14.31
N LEU A 99 -22.80 6.12 -15.28
CA LEU A 99 -22.64 4.66 -15.03
C LEU A 99 -21.18 4.25 -14.78
N SER A 100 -20.22 5.05 -15.23
CA SER A 100 -18.78 4.83 -15.01
C SER A 100 -18.37 5.28 -13.60
N GLY A 101 -19.03 6.30 -13.05
CA GLY A 101 -18.83 6.80 -11.68
C GLY A 101 -19.00 5.71 -10.63
N LEU A 102 -20.12 4.98 -10.64
CA LEU A 102 -20.38 3.91 -9.65
C LEU A 102 -19.32 2.80 -9.62
N ALA A 103 -18.75 2.45 -10.78
CA ALA A 103 -17.68 1.44 -10.86
C ALA A 103 -16.32 1.99 -10.41
N HIS A 104 -16.04 3.27 -10.69
CA HIS A 104 -14.86 3.97 -10.15
C HIS A 104 -14.93 4.06 -8.64
N ASP A 105 -16.10 4.45 -8.09
CA ASP A 105 -16.33 4.59 -6.66
C ASP A 105 -16.12 3.25 -5.95
N LYS A 106 -16.63 2.14 -6.51
CA LYS A 106 -16.41 0.80 -5.95
C LYS A 106 -14.94 0.37 -5.98
N ALA A 107 -14.25 0.55 -7.11
CA ALA A 107 -12.84 0.18 -7.22
C ALA A 107 -11.97 1.01 -6.25
N ARG A 108 -12.34 2.28 -6.05
CA ARG A 108 -11.69 3.19 -5.13
C ARG A 108 -11.90 2.78 -3.66
N GLN A 109 -13.12 2.42 -3.28
CA GLN A 109 -13.45 1.87 -1.95
C GLN A 109 -12.71 0.55 -1.67
N GLU A 110 -12.65 -0.36 -2.66
CA GLU A 110 -11.90 -1.60 -2.54
C GLU A 110 -10.39 -1.32 -2.38
N THR A 111 -9.84 -0.38 -3.16
CA THR A 111 -8.44 0.04 -3.03
C THR A 111 -8.15 0.58 -1.64
N GLU A 112 -9.00 1.45 -1.12
CA GLU A 112 -8.89 1.99 0.23
C GLU A 112 -8.89 0.89 1.30
N ALA A 113 -9.80 -0.08 1.18
CA ALA A 113 -9.86 -1.20 2.11
C ALA A 113 -8.56 -2.02 2.10
N PHE A 114 -8.01 -2.31 0.91
CA PHE A 114 -6.73 -3.01 0.81
C PHE A 114 -5.55 -2.19 1.36
N LEU A 115 -5.51 -0.88 1.13
CA LEU A 115 -4.46 -0.02 1.66
C LEU A 115 -4.51 0.03 3.20
N ARG A 116 -5.69 0.17 3.80
CA ARG A 116 -5.86 0.06 5.27
C ARG A 116 -5.44 -1.31 5.79
N ALA A 117 -5.84 -2.39 5.13
CA ALA A 117 -5.44 -3.74 5.51
C ALA A 117 -3.90 -3.90 5.48
N CYS A 118 -3.23 -3.39 4.46
CA CYS A 118 -1.77 -3.39 4.37
C CYS A 118 -1.12 -2.69 5.56
N PHE A 119 -1.65 -1.53 5.98
CA PHE A 119 -1.14 -0.80 7.13
C PHE A 119 -1.32 -1.60 8.43
N TYR A 120 -2.51 -2.17 8.68
CA TYR A 120 -2.74 -3.01 9.86
C TYR A 120 -1.89 -4.29 9.88
N LEU A 121 -1.65 -4.89 8.71
CA LEU A 121 -0.75 -6.04 8.61
C LEU A 121 0.68 -5.64 8.99
N LEU A 122 1.16 -4.48 8.54
CA LEU A 122 2.47 -3.95 8.93
C LEU A 122 2.54 -3.66 10.43
N GLU A 123 1.52 -3.04 11.02
CA GLU A 123 1.42 -2.84 12.47
C GLU A 123 1.47 -4.16 13.24
N SER A 124 0.75 -5.19 12.76
CA SER A 124 0.69 -6.47 13.47
C SER A 124 2.02 -7.23 13.54
N ILE A 125 2.95 -6.92 12.64
CA ILE A 125 4.32 -7.49 12.61
C ILE A 125 5.40 -6.49 13.05
N GLY A 126 5.00 -5.34 13.63
CA GLY A 126 5.92 -4.32 14.15
C GLY A 126 6.71 -3.56 13.08
N LEU A 127 6.14 -3.40 11.89
CA LEU A 127 6.73 -2.74 10.71
C LEU A 127 6.01 -1.47 10.30
N GLU A 128 5.22 -0.87 11.18
CA GLU A 128 4.54 0.39 10.92
C GLU A 128 5.52 1.52 10.55
N GLY A 129 6.74 1.51 11.11
CA GLY A 129 7.80 2.44 10.77
C GLY A 129 8.33 2.29 9.33
N ALA A 130 8.15 1.12 8.71
CA ALA A 130 8.53 0.85 7.32
C ALA A 130 7.38 1.13 6.33
N ALA A 131 6.18 1.48 6.82
CA ALA A 131 5.06 1.83 5.97
C ALA A 131 5.40 3.02 5.06
N PRO A 132 5.21 2.94 3.73
CA PRO A 132 5.47 4.04 2.81
C PRO A 132 4.70 5.30 3.21
N MET A 133 5.32 6.48 3.09
CA MET A 133 4.66 7.76 3.43
C MET A 133 3.34 7.95 2.68
N ARG A 134 3.32 7.60 1.38
CA ARG A 134 2.11 7.64 0.55
C ARG A 134 0.99 6.73 1.05
N LEU A 135 1.31 5.62 1.72
CA LEU A 135 0.28 4.78 2.34
C LEU A 135 -0.44 5.53 3.46
N ARG A 136 0.33 6.23 4.30
CA ARG A 136 -0.20 7.03 5.40
C ARG A 136 -1.07 8.17 4.85
N ASP A 137 -0.56 8.90 3.86
CA ASP A 137 -1.30 9.96 3.17
C ASP A 137 -2.60 9.43 2.55
N ALA A 138 -2.57 8.25 1.93
CA ALA A 138 -3.75 7.63 1.33
C ALA A 138 -4.82 7.25 2.36
N ILE A 139 -4.41 6.74 3.53
CA ILE A 139 -5.31 6.39 4.63
C ILE A 139 -5.92 7.64 5.26
N GLU A 140 -5.12 8.69 5.47
CA GLU A 140 -5.59 9.98 5.99
C GLU A 140 -6.58 10.64 5.04
N LEU A 141 -6.30 10.63 3.73
CA LEU A 141 -7.22 11.16 2.73
C LEU A 141 -8.56 10.41 2.77
N SER A 142 -8.51 9.09 2.91
CA SER A 142 -9.70 8.24 2.84
C SER A 142 -10.56 8.30 4.11
N THR A 143 -9.97 8.62 5.27
CA THR A 143 -10.73 8.85 6.51
C THR A 143 -11.42 10.21 6.53
N ILE A 144 -10.91 11.22 5.80
CA ILE A 144 -11.53 12.55 5.72
C ILE A 144 -12.79 12.54 4.83
N TYR A 145 -12.74 11.90 3.66
CA TYR A 145 -13.89 11.86 2.74
C TYR A 145 -15.03 10.94 3.20
N ALA A 146 -14.78 10.00 4.11
CA ALA A 146 -15.84 9.19 4.73
C ALA A 146 -16.79 10.03 5.61
N HIS A 147 -16.43 11.27 5.95
CA HIS A 147 -17.18 12.11 6.88
C HIS A 147 -18.10 13.14 6.19
N GLU A 148 -17.98 13.36 4.88
CA GLU A 148 -18.74 14.38 4.13
C GLU A 148 -20.08 13.87 3.55
N ASP A 149 -20.41 12.59 3.71
CA ASP A 149 -21.63 11.95 3.14
C ASP A 149 -22.82 11.83 4.13
N PHE A 150 -22.94 12.71 5.14
CA PHE A 150 -24.07 12.73 6.09
C PHE A 150 -24.99 13.94 5.96
#